data_AF-A0A9P3G354-F1
#
_entry.id   AF-A0A9P3G354-F1
#
_cell.length_a   1.000
_cell.length_b   1.000
_cell.length_c   1.000
_cell.angle_alpha   90.00
_cell.angle_beta   90.00
_cell.angle_gamma   90.00
#
_symmetry.space_group_name_H-M   'P 1'
#
loop_
_entity.id
_entity.type
_entity.pdbx_description
1 polymer ?
#
loop_
_entity_poly.entity_id
_entity_poly.type
_entity_poly.pdbx_seq_one_letter_code
_entity_poly.pdbx_strand_id
1 'polypeptide(L)'
;MRPRPDKQTARKAWEDSWADDLEAYFKPERPLHWLPRMVPTSSQKSLTHSALPQNVLEDDNRAKQICDTDIDMATCLNPRDWHSFQEGWRALSDTRREEIILEGLYHAASMGSNEHFRGTCPEMTLRNLAKDGGVELLRLLSHWTNLPNLTHATHLVPVYVPNRMFDHILSMSDEEAKIPGAKASARMLRVYRMQFLTLGLWNIYRTYYGIEGPSHNMFNTATLTPENKTELKELMDSQFGKGYFKKWQAEHVGDRSQLVNACWYCSKGESQMNGERMKGCSKCAAIGIKIYYCSRECQVTDWKSGVPRPHKSLCGRRDLVLDP
;
A
#
# COMPACT_ATOMS: atom_id res chain seq x y z
N MET A 1 -6.26 -14.96 11.35
CA MET A 1 -5.33 -14.19 12.22
C MET A 1 -5.89 -14.20 13.63
N ARG A 2 -5.02 -14.20 14.64
CA ARG A 2 -5.44 -14.10 16.05
C ARG A 2 -6.02 -12.69 16.32
N PRO A 3 -6.97 -12.52 17.26
CA PRO A 3 -7.36 -11.18 17.70
C PRO A 3 -6.14 -10.40 18.19
N ARG A 4 -6.03 -9.13 17.80
CA ARG A 4 -4.92 -8.26 18.21
C ARG A 4 -5.33 -7.35 19.36
N PRO A 5 -4.40 -6.98 20.26
CA PRO A 5 -4.61 -5.89 21.20
C PRO A 5 -4.96 -4.59 20.47
N ASP A 6 -5.72 -3.74 21.14
CA ASP A 6 -6.11 -2.44 20.59
C ASP A 6 -4.90 -1.50 20.49
N LYS A 7 -4.63 -0.98 19.29
CA LYS A 7 -3.44 -0.17 19.01
C LYS A 7 -3.48 1.24 19.62
N GLN A 8 -4.64 1.70 20.07
CA GLN A 8 -4.82 3.01 20.71
C GLN A 8 -4.46 2.94 22.21
N THR A 9 -4.82 1.84 22.86
CA THR A 9 -4.73 1.68 24.31
C THR A 9 -3.58 0.75 24.75
N ALA A 10 -3.14 -0.16 23.88
CA ALA A 10 -2.14 -1.18 24.18
C ALA A 10 -1.09 -1.30 23.06
N ARG A 11 -0.53 -0.16 22.62
CA ARG A 11 0.33 -0.06 21.43
C ARG A 11 1.51 -1.02 21.42
N LYS A 12 2.22 -1.18 22.54
CA LYS A 12 3.35 -2.13 22.62
C LYS A 12 2.90 -3.58 22.48
N ALA A 13 1.82 -3.97 23.15
CA ALA A 13 1.27 -5.33 23.03
C ALA A 13 0.72 -5.61 21.62
N TRP A 14 0.11 -4.60 20.98
CA TRP A 14 -0.30 -4.65 19.58
C TRP A 14 0.89 -4.89 18.65
N GLU A 15 1.99 -4.19 18.89
CA GLU A 15 3.23 -4.36 18.13
C GLU A 15 3.86 -5.74 18.32
N ASP A 16 3.97 -6.20 19.57
CA ASP A 16 4.53 -7.51 19.90
C ASP A 16 3.71 -8.62 19.23
N SER A 17 2.37 -8.50 19.22
CA SER A 17 1.48 -9.42 18.52
C SER A 17 1.75 -9.49 17.01
N TRP A 18 2.10 -8.37 16.38
CA TRP A 18 2.51 -8.33 14.97
C TRP A 18 3.86 -8.98 14.75
N ALA A 19 4.84 -8.67 15.61
CA ALA A 19 6.17 -9.23 15.55
C ALA A 19 6.14 -10.76 15.66
N ASP A 20 5.37 -11.31 16.61
CA ASP A 20 5.22 -12.75 16.81
C ASP A 20 4.65 -13.46 15.58
N ASP A 21 3.59 -12.90 14.97
CA ASP A 21 2.96 -13.49 13.79
C ASP A 21 3.90 -13.47 12.58
N LEU A 22 4.60 -12.34 12.36
CA LEU A 22 5.55 -12.18 11.27
C LEU A 22 6.77 -13.08 11.44
N GLU A 23 7.32 -13.16 12.65
CA GLU A 23 8.44 -14.07 12.96
C GLU A 23 8.03 -15.53 12.78
N ALA A 24 6.84 -15.92 13.24
CA ALA A 24 6.36 -17.29 13.07
C ALA A 24 6.16 -17.68 11.59
N TYR A 25 5.72 -16.74 10.76
CA TYR A 25 5.48 -16.97 9.33
C TYR A 25 6.77 -16.90 8.50
N PHE A 26 7.56 -15.85 8.69
CA PHE A 26 8.79 -15.53 7.96
C PHE A 26 10.07 -15.90 8.76
N LYS A 27 10.12 -17.09 9.36
CA LYS A 27 11.33 -17.56 10.06
C LYS A 27 12.52 -17.61 9.10
N PRO A 28 13.61 -16.86 9.34
CA PRO A 28 14.76 -16.83 8.43
C PRO A 28 15.41 -18.19 8.19
N GLU A 29 15.33 -19.09 9.17
CA GLU A 29 15.90 -20.44 9.10
C GLU A 29 15.02 -21.42 8.32
N ARG A 30 13.75 -21.06 8.05
CA ARG A 30 12.82 -21.93 7.32
C ARG A 30 13.29 -22.05 5.86
N PRO A 31 13.49 -23.27 5.33
CA PRO A 31 13.81 -23.45 3.92
C PRO A 31 12.70 -22.84 3.04
N LEU A 32 13.08 -22.13 1.98
CA LEU A 32 12.11 -21.43 1.12
C LEU A 32 10.99 -22.35 0.60
N HIS A 33 11.30 -23.59 0.24
CA HIS A 33 10.33 -24.55 -0.27
C HIS A 33 9.21 -24.94 0.72
N TRP A 34 9.34 -24.57 2.00
CA TRP A 34 8.29 -24.74 3.01
C TRP A 34 7.31 -23.56 3.05
N LEU A 35 7.68 -22.43 2.46
CA LEU A 35 6.79 -21.29 2.33
C LEU A 35 5.84 -21.56 1.16
N PRO A 36 4.51 -21.54 1.39
CA PRO A 36 3.56 -21.76 0.32
C PRO A 36 3.70 -20.66 -0.74
N ARG A 37 3.82 -21.06 -2.00
CA ARG A 37 3.66 -20.15 -3.14
C ARG A 37 2.23 -19.66 -3.19
N MET A 38 2.05 -18.40 -3.59
CA MET A 38 0.75 -17.74 -3.65
C MET A 38 -0.21 -18.48 -4.61
N VAL A 39 0.23 -18.80 -5.83
CA VAL A 39 -0.68 -19.34 -6.86
C VAL A 39 -1.24 -20.71 -6.48
N PRO A 40 -0.45 -21.73 -6.10
CA PRO A 40 -0.98 -23.05 -5.72
C PRO A 40 -1.92 -23.03 -4.51
N THR A 41 -1.79 -22.03 -3.63
CA THR A 41 -2.58 -21.93 -2.40
C THR A 41 -3.78 -21.01 -2.51
N SER A 42 -3.91 -20.28 -3.61
CA SER A 42 -5.03 -19.38 -3.86
C SER A 42 -6.15 -20.10 -4.58
N SER A 43 -7.40 -19.80 -4.21
CA SER A 43 -8.54 -20.29 -4.98
C SER A 43 -8.58 -19.59 -6.35
N GLN A 44 -9.04 -20.29 -7.39
CA GLN A 44 -9.28 -19.70 -8.72
C GLN A 44 -10.11 -18.41 -8.61
N LYS A 45 -11.15 -18.42 -7.76
CA LYS A 45 -12.03 -17.27 -7.53
C LYS A 45 -11.27 -16.07 -6.97
N SER A 46 -10.38 -16.28 -6.00
CA SER A 46 -9.55 -15.22 -5.42
C SER A 46 -8.61 -14.61 -6.47
N LEU A 47 -7.97 -15.45 -7.30
CA LEU A 47 -7.10 -14.98 -8.38
C LEU A 47 -7.87 -14.15 -9.41
N THR A 48 -9.01 -14.66 -9.87
CA THR A 48 -9.87 -13.92 -10.82
C THR A 48 -10.40 -12.63 -10.22
N HIS A 49 -10.67 -12.60 -8.91
CA HIS A 49 -11.11 -11.39 -8.22
C HIS A 49 -10.03 -10.30 -8.27
N SER A 50 -8.76 -10.62 -8.01
CA SER A 50 -7.65 -9.65 -8.15
C SER A 50 -7.52 -9.09 -9.56
N ALA A 51 -7.95 -9.82 -10.59
CA ALA A 51 -7.90 -9.38 -11.98
C ALA A 51 -9.08 -8.47 -12.40
N LEU A 52 -10.06 -8.26 -11.52
CA LEU A 52 -11.19 -7.40 -11.85
C LEU A 52 -10.72 -5.96 -12.08
N PRO A 53 -11.27 -5.25 -13.08
CA PRO A 53 -10.85 -3.89 -13.43
C PRO A 53 -10.73 -2.92 -12.26
N GLN A 54 -11.70 -2.93 -11.36
CA GLN A 54 -11.70 -2.05 -10.21
C GLN A 54 -10.49 -2.29 -9.29
N ASN A 55 -10.07 -3.54 -9.12
CA ASN A 55 -8.95 -3.90 -8.25
C ASN A 55 -7.62 -3.51 -8.90
N VAL A 56 -7.48 -3.74 -10.21
CA VAL A 56 -6.31 -3.29 -10.99
C VAL A 56 -6.15 -1.77 -10.94
N LEU A 57 -7.25 -1.01 -11.03
CA LEU A 57 -7.22 0.44 -10.92
C LEU A 57 -6.92 0.91 -9.50
N GLU A 58 -7.45 0.22 -8.49
CA GLU A 58 -7.12 0.50 -7.10
C GLU A 58 -5.62 0.31 -6.85
N ASP A 59 -5.03 -0.75 -7.42
CA ASP A 59 -3.60 -1.01 -7.37
C ASP A 59 -2.78 0.04 -8.15
N ASP A 60 -3.26 0.50 -9.31
CA ASP A 60 -2.66 1.61 -10.06
C ASP A 60 -2.64 2.90 -9.22
N ASN A 61 -3.74 3.23 -8.54
CA ASN A 61 -3.81 4.39 -7.67
C ASN A 61 -2.90 4.26 -6.44
N ARG A 62 -2.86 3.09 -5.80
CA ARG A 62 -1.93 2.82 -4.69
C ARG A 62 -0.48 2.95 -5.15
N ALA A 63 -0.13 2.36 -6.28
CA ALA A 63 1.21 2.48 -6.86
C ALA A 63 1.59 3.94 -7.09
N LYS A 64 0.66 4.76 -7.60
CA LYS A 64 0.87 6.20 -7.75
C LYS A 64 1.11 6.90 -6.42
N GLN A 65 0.30 6.62 -5.39
CA GLN A 65 0.50 7.20 -4.05
C GLN A 65 1.85 6.81 -3.45
N ILE A 66 2.30 5.58 -3.66
CA ILE A 66 3.63 5.14 -3.25
C ILE A 66 4.70 5.95 -3.98
N CYS A 67 4.57 6.14 -5.30
CA CYS A 67 5.50 6.98 -6.07
C CYS A 67 5.53 8.42 -5.57
N ASP A 68 4.39 9.00 -5.21
CA ASP A 68 4.32 10.35 -4.64
C ASP A 68 5.12 10.41 -3.32
N THR A 69 4.94 9.42 -2.42
CA THR A 69 5.74 9.33 -1.19
C THR A 69 7.22 9.04 -1.46
N ASP A 70 7.56 8.24 -2.48
CA ASP A 70 8.94 7.96 -2.86
C ASP A 70 9.68 9.24 -3.29
N ILE A 71 8.99 10.15 -4.00
CA ILE A 71 9.53 11.46 -4.40
C ILE A 71 9.80 12.32 -3.15
N ASP A 72 8.85 12.38 -2.21
CA ASP A 72 9.02 13.11 -0.95
C ASP A 72 10.21 12.55 -0.16
N MET A 73 10.29 11.22 -0.03
CA MET A 73 11.38 10.53 0.65
C MET A 73 12.72 10.81 -0.01
N ALA A 74 12.84 10.70 -1.34
CA ALA A 74 14.08 10.98 -2.06
C ALA A 74 14.51 12.45 -1.93
N THR A 75 13.55 13.38 -1.87
CA THR A 75 13.81 14.81 -1.66
C THR A 75 14.37 15.06 -0.25
N CYS A 76 13.74 14.49 0.77
CA CYS A 76 14.14 14.64 2.17
C CYS A 76 15.41 13.87 2.53
N LEU A 77 15.67 12.75 1.86
CA LEU A 77 16.82 11.87 2.09
C LEU A 77 17.92 12.11 1.04
N ASN A 78 18.02 13.33 0.51
CA ASN A 78 19.12 13.70 -0.39
C ASN A 78 20.47 13.50 0.32
N PRO A 79 21.60 13.32 -0.42
CA PRO A 79 22.86 12.91 0.19
C PRO A 79 23.36 13.79 1.34
N ARG A 80 23.06 15.09 1.32
CA ARG A 80 23.44 16.03 2.38
C ARG A 80 22.62 15.78 3.64
N ASP A 81 21.30 15.71 3.51
CA ASP A 81 20.39 15.56 4.64
C ASP A 81 20.42 14.13 5.20
N TRP A 82 20.67 13.14 4.35
CA TRP A 82 20.81 11.74 4.75
C TRP A 82 21.93 11.53 5.78
N HIS A 83 23.11 12.11 5.58
CA HIS A 83 24.22 11.97 6.52
C HIS A 83 23.86 12.53 7.91
N SER A 84 23.28 13.74 7.93
CA SER A 84 22.84 14.38 9.18
C SER A 84 21.76 13.56 9.89
N PHE A 85 20.81 13.01 9.14
CA PHE A 85 19.80 12.10 9.68
C PHE A 85 20.44 10.84 10.29
N GLN A 86 21.38 10.20 9.60
CA GLN A 86 22.05 8.99 10.10
C GLN A 86 22.81 9.23 11.42
N GLU A 87 23.54 10.35 11.52
CA GLU A 87 24.26 10.72 12.73
C GLU A 87 23.31 11.01 13.89
N GLY A 88 22.28 11.82 13.65
CA GLY A 88 21.28 12.14 14.65
C GLY A 88 20.50 10.91 15.12
N TRP A 89 20.14 10.02 14.19
CA TRP A 89 19.47 8.75 14.50
C TRP A 89 20.33 7.83 15.38
N ARG A 90 21.63 7.70 15.07
CA ARG A 90 22.57 6.89 15.86
C ARG A 90 22.83 7.48 17.24
N ALA A 91 22.79 8.81 17.37
CA ALA A 91 22.98 9.51 18.65
C ALA A 91 21.79 9.36 19.62
N LEU A 92 20.61 8.94 19.15
CA LEU A 92 19.48 8.66 20.02
C LEU A 92 19.75 7.47 20.96
N SER A 93 19.08 7.45 22.11
CA SER A 93 19.01 6.25 22.95
C SER A 93 18.14 5.17 22.31
N ASP A 94 18.34 3.91 22.69
CA ASP A 94 17.51 2.80 22.21
C ASP A 94 16.02 3.03 22.50
N THR A 95 15.70 3.45 23.73
CA THR A 95 14.32 3.79 24.13
C THR A 95 13.71 4.84 23.21
N ARG A 96 14.46 5.91 22.87
CA ARG A 96 13.91 6.96 22.01
C ARG A 96 13.73 6.49 20.58
N ARG A 97 14.64 5.66 20.05
CA ARG A 97 14.46 5.03 18.73
C ARG A 97 13.21 4.15 18.70
N GLU A 98 13.01 3.32 19.73
CA GLU A 98 11.85 2.45 19.83
C GLU A 98 10.53 3.22 19.85
N GLU A 99 10.45 4.32 20.62
CA GLU A 99 9.28 5.20 20.66
C GLU A 99 8.94 5.76 19.28
N ILE A 100 9.94 6.29 18.57
CA ILE A 100 9.77 6.88 17.24
C ILE A 100 9.31 5.82 16.23
N ILE A 101 9.94 4.64 16.25
CA ILE A 101 9.56 3.52 15.38
C ILE A 101 8.10 3.11 15.65
N LEU A 102 7.74 2.94 16.93
CA LEU A 102 6.42 2.47 17.33
C LEU A 102 5.32 3.48 16.93
N GLU A 103 5.56 4.77 17.10
CA GLU A 103 4.63 5.82 16.67
C GLU A 103 4.49 5.84 15.14
N GLY A 104 5.59 5.74 14.39
CA GLY A 104 5.54 5.71 12.92
C GLY A 104 4.78 4.50 12.37
N LEU A 105 4.99 3.32 12.94
CA LEU A 105 4.23 2.10 12.61
C LEU A 105 2.74 2.25 12.97
N TYR A 106 2.43 2.85 14.13
CA TYR A 106 1.07 3.14 14.55
C TYR A 106 0.36 4.08 13.57
N HIS A 107 1.01 5.16 13.13
CA HIS A 107 0.45 6.07 12.15
C HIS A 107 0.18 5.37 10.82
N ALA A 108 1.14 4.61 10.29
CA ALA A 108 0.96 3.89 9.03
C ALA A 108 -0.17 2.85 9.11
N ALA A 109 -0.29 2.13 10.23
CA ALA A 109 -1.36 1.16 10.46
C ALA A 109 -2.72 1.79 10.76
N SER A 110 -2.76 3.07 11.13
CA SER A 110 -4.01 3.80 11.39
C SER A 110 -4.56 4.49 10.15
N MET A 111 -3.83 4.45 9.03
CA MET A 111 -4.29 4.95 7.74
C MET A 111 -5.13 3.89 7.02
N GLY A 112 -6.45 3.92 7.20
CA GLY A 112 -7.34 3.01 6.49
C GLY A 112 -7.11 1.55 6.77
N SER A 113 -7.13 0.75 5.70
CA SER A 113 -6.94 -0.70 5.74
C SER A 113 -5.46 -1.13 5.73
N ASN A 114 -4.52 -0.19 5.91
CA ASN A 114 -3.09 -0.48 5.78
C ASN A 114 -2.56 -1.49 6.81
N GLU A 115 -3.19 -1.59 7.98
CA GLU A 115 -2.77 -2.55 9.00
C GLU A 115 -2.70 -3.99 8.46
N HIS A 116 -3.61 -4.40 7.58
CA HIS A 116 -3.58 -5.75 7.01
C HIS A 116 -2.39 -5.98 6.08
N PHE A 117 -1.89 -4.94 5.42
CA PHE A 117 -0.76 -5.03 4.50
C PHE A 117 0.55 -5.31 5.23
N ARG A 118 0.63 -4.94 6.51
CA ARG A 118 1.77 -5.26 7.38
C ARG A 118 2.12 -6.74 7.42
N GLY A 119 1.13 -7.63 7.26
CA GLY A 119 1.33 -9.08 7.18
C GLY A 119 2.25 -9.54 6.04
N THR A 120 2.60 -8.65 5.12
CA THR A 120 3.52 -8.90 4.00
C THR A 120 4.92 -8.28 4.20
N CYS A 121 5.15 -7.62 5.34
CA CYS A 121 6.37 -6.84 5.60
C CYS A 121 7.10 -7.36 6.85
N PRO A 122 7.79 -8.52 6.79
CA PRO A 122 8.48 -9.07 7.97
C PRO A 122 9.56 -8.13 8.53
N GLU A 123 10.15 -7.27 7.70
CA GLU A 123 11.09 -6.24 8.14
C GLU A 123 10.45 -5.11 8.98
N MET A 124 9.13 -4.91 8.89
CA MET A 124 8.44 -3.79 9.54
C MET A 124 7.92 -4.19 10.92
N THR A 125 8.84 -4.55 11.82
CA THR A 125 8.59 -4.77 13.25
C THR A 125 9.52 -3.91 14.08
N LEU A 126 9.09 -3.52 15.27
CA LEU A 126 9.91 -2.75 16.21
C LEU A 126 11.25 -3.46 16.47
N ARG A 127 11.21 -4.78 16.72
CA ARG A 127 12.40 -5.61 16.95
C ARG A 127 13.39 -5.56 15.78
N ASN A 128 12.90 -5.64 14.54
CA ASN A 128 13.76 -5.61 13.36
C ASN A 128 14.28 -4.21 13.08
N LEU A 129 13.44 -3.18 13.16
CA LEU A 129 13.81 -1.81 12.85
C LEU A 129 14.75 -1.18 13.89
N ALA A 130 14.60 -1.56 15.17
CA ALA A 130 15.47 -1.10 16.27
C ALA A 130 16.76 -1.93 16.40
N LYS A 131 16.88 -3.04 15.67
CA LYS A 131 18.03 -3.95 15.75
C LYS A 131 19.36 -3.22 15.48
N ASP A 132 20.39 -3.64 16.22
CA ASP A 132 21.77 -3.16 16.07
C ASP A 132 21.87 -1.62 16.16
N GLY A 133 21.15 -1.02 17.10
CA GLY A 133 21.10 0.45 17.27
C GLY A 133 20.34 1.17 16.15
N GLY A 134 19.38 0.48 15.52
CA GLY A 134 18.55 1.02 14.44
C GLY A 134 19.21 1.02 13.05
N VAL A 135 20.25 0.21 12.85
CA VAL A 135 20.95 0.09 11.56
C VAL A 135 20.03 -0.47 10.47
N GLU A 136 19.11 -1.36 10.81
CA GLU A 136 18.17 -1.93 9.84
C GLU A 136 17.18 -0.89 9.29
N LEU A 137 16.70 0.03 10.12
CA LEU A 137 15.91 1.17 9.63
C LEU A 137 16.73 1.98 8.60
N LEU A 138 17.99 2.29 8.90
CA LEU A 138 18.86 3.03 8.00
C LEU A 138 19.10 2.26 6.69
N ARG A 139 19.27 0.94 6.75
CA ARG A 139 19.41 0.08 5.56
C ARG A 139 18.16 0.16 4.68
N LEU A 140 16.97 0.10 5.26
CA LEU A 140 15.73 0.23 4.50
C LEU A 140 15.58 1.62 3.87
N LEU A 141 15.82 2.69 4.62
CA LEU A 141 15.73 4.06 4.11
C LEU A 141 16.75 4.34 2.99
N SER A 142 17.90 3.65 2.98
CA SER A 142 18.93 3.82 1.93
C SER A 142 18.45 3.51 0.51
N HIS A 143 17.34 2.79 0.34
CA HIS A 143 16.73 2.58 -0.97
C HIS A 143 16.27 3.88 -1.64
N TRP A 144 16.03 4.95 -0.87
CA TRP A 144 15.60 6.26 -1.37
C TRP A 144 16.73 7.30 -1.47
N THR A 145 17.91 7.05 -0.90
CA THR A 145 18.96 8.08 -0.76
C THR A 145 19.79 8.28 -2.02
N ASN A 146 19.81 7.28 -2.91
CA ASN A 146 20.60 7.29 -4.15
C ASN A 146 19.74 7.47 -5.40
N LEU A 147 18.47 7.85 -5.24
CA LEU A 147 17.56 8.01 -6.35
C LEU A 147 17.74 9.41 -6.96
N PRO A 148 18.19 9.52 -8.21
CA PRO A 148 18.44 10.82 -8.83
C PRO A 148 17.12 11.55 -9.05
N ASN A 149 16.99 12.78 -8.51
CA ASN A 149 15.91 13.75 -8.75
C ASN A 149 14.61 13.12 -9.24
N LEU A 150 13.98 12.30 -8.39
CA LEU A 150 12.71 11.68 -8.75
C LEU A 150 11.68 12.79 -8.99
N THR A 151 10.97 12.67 -10.09
CA THR A 151 9.84 13.54 -10.44
C THR A 151 8.67 12.66 -10.85
N HIS A 152 7.46 13.20 -10.85
CA HIS A 152 6.30 12.48 -11.39
C HIS A 152 6.47 12.08 -12.87
N ALA A 153 7.39 12.72 -13.61
CA ALA A 153 7.69 12.37 -15.00
C ALA A 153 8.66 11.18 -15.11
N THR A 154 9.53 10.98 -14.11
CA THR A 154 10.61 9.98 -14.14
C THR A 154 10.34 8.78 -13.23
N HIS A 155 9.47 8.93 -12.24
CA HIS A 155 9.17 7.89 -11.25
C HIS A 155 7.78 7.27 -11.45
N LEU A 156 7.72 6.27 -12.34
CA LEU A 156 6.45 5.64 -12.74
C LEU A 156 6.15 4.33 -12.00
N VAL A 157 7.11 3.81 -11.24
CA VAL A 157 7.01 2.53 -10.54
C VAL A 157 7.57 2.69 -9.13
N PRO A 158 6.87 2.19 -8.09
CA PRO A 158 7.37 2.23 -6.71
C PRO A 158 8.80 1.72 -6.54
N VAL A 159 9.56 2.34 -5.64
CA VAL A 159 10.90 1.89 -5.26
C VAL A 159 10.81 0.51 -4.62
N TYR A 160 11.32 -0.53 -5.27
CA TYR A 160 11.20 -1.89 -4.74
C TYR A 160 12.26 -2.19 -3.66
N VAL A 161 11.82 -2.60 -2.48
CA VAL A 161 12.70 -3.13 -1.41
C VAL A 161 12.68 -4.66 -1.46
N PRO A 162 13.78 -5.35 -1.79
CA PRO A 162 13.78 -6.80 -1.92
C PRO A 162 13.61 -7.53 -0.57
N ASN A 163 12.90 -8.66 -0.58
CA ASN A 163 12.82 -9.56 0.57
C ASN A 163 12.72 -11.01 0.07
N ARG A 164 13.78 -11.79 0.29
CA ARG A 164 13.91 -13.15 -0.25
C ARG A 164 12.71 -14.07 0.02
N MET A 165 12.12 -14.02 1.21
CA MET A 165 11.00 -14.89 1.58
C MET A 165 9.72 -14.45 0.89
N PHE A 166 9.45 -13.14 0.88
CA PHE A 166 8.30 -12.58 0.18
C PHE A 166 8.40 -12.78 -1.34
N ASP A 167 9.58 -12.53 -1.91
CA ASP A 167 9.89 -12.76 -3.33
C ASP A 167 9.66 -14.21 -3.73
N HIS A 168 10.03 -15.16 -2.86
CA HIS A 168 9.75 -16.57 -3.09
C HIS A 168 8.25 -16.89 -3.10
N ILE A 169 7.48 -16.36 -2.15
CA ILE A 169 6.03 -16.56 -2.08
C ILE A 169 5.34 -16.07 -3.37
N LEU A 170 5.82 -14.96 -3.93
CA LEU A 170 5.29 -14.39 -5.17
C LEU A 170 5.91 -14.94 -6.45
N SER A 171 6.90 -15.82 -6.34
CA SER A 171 7.50 -16.46 -7.51
C SER A 171 6.50 -17.40 -8.19
N MET A 172 6.51 -17.40 -9.51
CA MET A 172 5.60 -18.17 -10.35
C MET A 172 6.40 -18.88 -11.44
N SER A 173 5.96 -20.08 -11.82
CA SER A 173 6.43 -20.73 -13.05
C SER A 173 5.69 -20.15 -14.26
N ASP A 174 6.16 -20.47 -15.46
CA ASP A 174 5.52 -20.02 -16.70
C ASP A 174 4.08 -20.57 -16.84
N GLU A 175 3.82 -21.76 -16.33
CA GLU A 175 2.49 -22.38 -16.28
C GLU A 175 1.57 -21.63 -15.32
N GLU A 176 2.06 -21.30 -14.12
CA GLU A 176 1.27 -20.53 -13.16
C GLU A 176 0.97 -19.11 -13.65
N ALA A 177 1.91 -18.49 -14.34
CA ALA A 177 1.73 -17.17 -14.92
C ALA A 177 0.62 -17.12 -16.00
N LYS A 178 0.22 -18.28 -16.55
CA LYS A 178 -0.90 -18.43 -17.49
C LYS A 178 -2.25 -18.56 -16.78
N ILE A 179 -2.29 -18.79 -15.46
CA ILE A 179 -3.54 -18.90 -14.71
C ILE A 179 -4.21 -17.52 -14.64
N PRO A 180 -5.50 -17.40 -15.02
CA PRO A 180 -6.22 -16.13 -14.99
C PRO A 180 -6.13 -15.44 -13.62
N GLY A 181 -5.59 -14.23 -13.62
CA GLY A 181 -5.45 -13.39 -12.44
C GLY A 181 -4.23 -13.64 -11.56
N ALA A 182 -3.42 -14.67 -11.81
CA ALA A 182 -2.19 -14.94 -11.05
C ALA A 182 -1.24 -13.73 -11.02
N LYS A 183 -0.97 -13.13 -12.19
CA LYS A 183 -0.14 -11.91 -12.30
C LYS A 183 -0.75 -10.72 -11.56
N ALA A 184 -2.08 -10.58 -11.60
CA ALA A 184 -2.77 -9.49 -10.90
C ALA A 184 -2.69 -9.65 -9.38
N SER A 185 -2.92 -10.86 -8.86
CA SER A 185 -2.75 -11.14 -7.43
C SER A 185 -1.31 -10.93 -6.97
N ALA A 186 -0.31 -11.38 -7.74
CA ALA A 186 1.10 -11.15 -7.40
C ALA A 186 1.44 -9.66 -7.36
N ARG A 187 0.95 -8.89 -8.34
CA ARG A 187 1.10 -7.44 -8.39
C ARG A 187 0.44 -6.75 -7.20
N MET A 188 -0.81 -7.09 -6.90
CA MET A 188 -1.59 -6.57 -5.79
C MET A 188 -0.83 -6.75 -4.47
N LEU A 189 -0.30 -7.95 -4.20
CA LEU A 189 0.48 -8.21 -2.98
C LEU A 189 1.78 -7.40 -2.93
N ARG A 190 2.48 -7.20 -4.05
CA ARG A 190 3.65 -6.29 -4.09
C ARG A 190 3.25 -4.87 -3.76
N VAL A 191 2.16 -4.36 -4.34
CA VAL A 191 1.68 -3.00 -4.08
C VAL A 191 1.29 -2.84 -2.61
N TYR A 192 0.58 -3.81 -2.02
CA TYR A 192 0.24 -3.78 -0.59
C TYR A 192 1.47 -3.75 0.30
N ARG A 193 2.45 -4.62 0.02
CA ARG A 193 3.71 -4.63 0.74
C ARG A 193 4.42 -3.29 0.65
N MET A 194 4.57 -2.76 -0.55
CA MET A 194 5.25 -1.49 -0.78
C MET A 194 4.52 -0.33 -0.13
N GLN A 195 3.18 -0.32 -0.15
CA GLN A 195 2.38 0.69 0.52
C GLN A 195 2.69 0.76 2.02
N PHE A 196 2.68 -0.38 2.72
CA PHE A 196 2.95 -0.39 4.15
C PHE A 196 4.41 -0.04 4.47
N LEU A 197 5.37 -0.54 3.67
CA LEU A 197 6.79 -0.22 3.82
C LEU A 197 7.05 1.28 3.69
N THR A 198 6.66 1.85 2.54
CA THR A 198 6.92 3.26 2.23
C THR A 198 6.23 4.17 3.25
N LEU A 199 4.94 3.92 3.57
CA LEU A 199 4.23 4.72 4.57
C LEU A 199 4.80 4.55 5.98
N GLY A 200 5.18 3.33 6.38
CA GLY A 200 5.79 3.08 7.68
C GLY A 200 7.11 3.82 7.84
N LEU A 201 8.02 3.65 6.88
CA LEU A 201 9.32 4.31 6.89
C LEU A 201 9.19 5.84 6.83
N TRP A 202 8.27 6.35 6.02
CA TRP A 202 8.02 7.79 5.92
C TRP A 202 7.44 8.37 7.22
N ASN A 203 6.50 7.68 7.88
CA ASN A 203 5.97 8.14 9.15
C ASN A 203 7.01 8.08 10.27
N ILE A 204 7.90 7.07 10.29
CA ILE A 204 9.03 7.02 11.24
C ILE A 204 9.94 8.23 11.04
N TYR A 205 10.30 8.55 9.79
CA TYR A 205 11.08 9.74 9.46
C TYR A 205 10.40 11.03 9.92
N ARG A 206 9.10 11.18 9.64
CA ARG A 206 8.32 12.36 10.06
C ARG A 206 8.24 12.49 11.58
N THR A 207 8.01 11.40 12.31
CA THR A 207 8.01 11.37 13.77
C THR A 207 9.37 11.78 14.34
N TYR A 208 10.48 11.34 13.74
CA TYR A 208 11.82 11.77 14.16
C TYR A 208 11.98 13.29 14.11
N TYR A 209 11.45 13.95 13.07
CA TYR A 209 11.47 15.41 12.94
C TYR A 209 10.33 16.14 13.65
N GLY A 210 9.47 15.43 14.40
CA GLY A 210 8.33 16.03 15.09
C GLY A 210 7.23 16.57 14.16
N ILE A 211 7.14 16.04 12.94
CA ILE A 211 6.12 16.45 11.96
C ILE A 211 4.82 15.69 12.27
N GLU A 212 3.80 16.42 12.73
CA GLU A 212 2.51 15.85 13.13
C GLU A 212 1.58 15.51 11.94
N GLY A 213 0.59 14.65 12.20
CA GLY A 213 -0.49 14.30 11.29
C GLY A 213 -0.15 13.19 10.28
N PRO A 214 -1.14 12.59 9.60
CA PRO A 214 -0.89 11.57 8.58
C PRO A 214 -0.18 12.19 7.36
N SER A 215 0.67 11.40 6.71
CA SER A 215 1.47 11.90 5.59
C SER A 215 0.65 12.17 4.33
N HIS A 216 -0.45 11.43 4.13
CA HIS A 216 -1.23 11.45 2.90
C HIS A 216 -2.72 11.25 3.19
N ASN A 217 -3.57 11.88 2.37
CA ASN A 217 -5.00 11.60 2.37
C ASN A 217 -5.28 10.27 1.68
N MET A 218 -6.27 9.53 2.16
CA MET A 218 -6.78 8.35 1.47
C MET A 218 -7.81 8.74 0.42
N PHE A 219 -7.65 8.21 -0.79
CA PHE A 219 -8.53 8.54 -1.92
C PHE A 219 -9.64 7.51 -2.10
N ASN A 220 -10.85 7.98 -2.41
CA ASN A 220 -11.98 7.15 -2.76
C ASN A 220 -11.92 6.71 -4.23
N THR A 221 -11.39 5.52 -4.50
CA THR A 221 -11.19 5.03 -5.87
C THR A 221 -12.27 4.08 -6.37
N ALA A 222 -13.08 3.49 -5.49
CA ALA A 222 -14.07 2.49 -5.87
C ALA A 222 -15.41 2.64 -5.12
N THR A 223 -16.51 2.42 -5.85
CA THR A 223 -17.82 2.18 -5.22
C THR A 223 -18.13 0.70 -5.33
N LEU A 224 -18.53 0.09 -4.22
CA LEU A 224 -19.17 -1.21 -4.27
C LEU A 224 -20.55 -1.02 -4.90
N THR A 225 -20.70 -1.39 -6.18
CA THR A 225 -22.03 -1.52 -6.79
C THR A 225 -22.80 -2.63 -6.08
N PRO A 226 -24.14 -2.67 -6.14
CA PRO A 226 -24.93 -3.75 -5.55
C PRO A 226 -24.47 -5.15 -5.99
N GLU A 227 -24.09 -5.30 -7.26
CA GLU A 227 -23.61 -6.53 -7.87
C GLU A 227 -22.24 -6.91 -7.27
N ASN A 228 -21.25 -6.01 -7.35
CA ASN A 228 -19.91 -6.24 -6.81
C ASN A 228 -19.93 -6.50 -5.31
N LYS A 229 -20.86 -5.86 -4.57
CA LYS A 229 -21.04 -6.09 -3.13
C LYS A 229 -21.50 -7.51 -2.84
N THR A 230 -22.40 -8.05 -3.65
CA THR A 230 -22.93 -9.41 -3.49
C THR A 230 -21.85 -10.43 -3.79
N GLU A 231 -21.14 -10.28 -4.90
CA GLU A 231 -20.01 -11.15 -5.26
C GLU A 231 -18.89 -11.13 -4.22
N LEU A 232 -18.50 -9.93 -3.76
CA LEU A 232 -17.48 -9.79 -2.72
C LEU A 232 -17.94 -10.42 -1.41
N LYS A 233 -19.21 -10.24 -1.03
CA LYS A 233 -19.77 -10.89 0.15
C LYS A 233 -19.68 -12.41 0.06
N GLU A 234 -20.11 -13.00 -1.06
CA GLU A 234 -20.06 -14.44 -1.27
C GLU A 234 -18.62 -14.97 -1.25
N LEU A 235 -17.69 -14.27 -1.92
CA LEU A 235 -16.28 -14.60 -1.92
C LEU A 235 -15.73 -14.62 -0.48
N MET A 236 -15.92 -13.53 0.26
CA MET A 236 -15.40 -13.40 1.63
C MET A 236 -16.04 -14.39 2.59
N ASP A 237 -17.36 -14.57 2.54
CA ASP A 237 -18.07 -15.54 3.38
C ASP A 237 -17.65 -16.99 3.05
N SER A 238 -17.32 -17.29 1.78
CA SER A 238 -16.83 -18.62 1.38
C SER A 238 -15.40 -18.90 1.85
N GLN A 239 -14.53 -17.88 1.86
CA GLN A 239 -13.12 -18.02 2.19
C GLN A 239 -12.86 -17.96 3.71
N PHE A 240 -13.62 -17.13 4.43
CA PHE A 240 -13.36 -16.83 5.85
C PHE A 240 -14.53 -17.22 6.77
N GLY A 241 -15.59 -17.80 6.21
CA GLY A 241 -16.77 -18.24 6.96
C GLY A 241 -17.93 -17.24 6.91
N LYS A 242 -19.14 -17.77 7.08
CA LYS A 242 -20.39 -17.01 6.97
C LYS A 242 -20.42 -15.82 7.93
N GLY A 243 -20.70 -14.63 7.41
CA GLY A 243 -20.82 -13.39 8.18
C GLY A 243 -19.52 -12.59 8.27
N TYR A 244 -18.42 -13.12 7.74
CA TYR A 244 -17.14 -12.40 7.70
C TYR A 244 -17.25 -11.09 6.94
N PHE A 245 -17.98 -11.06 5.82
CA PHE A 245 -18.18 -9.83 5.06
C PHE A 245 -18.79 -8.70 5.90
N LYS A 246 -19.76 -9.03 6.78
CA LYS A 246 -20.40 -8.05 7.66
C LYS A 246 -19.42 -7.50 8.70
N LYS A 247 -18.56 -8.37 9.26
CA LYS A 247 -17.50 -7.96 10.20
C LYS A 247 -16.48 -7.07 9.51
N TRP A 248 -15.97 -7.51 8.36
CA TRP A 248 -15.05 -6.72 7.53
C TRP A 248 -15.66 -5.35 7.19
N GLN A 249 -16.93 -5.34 6.78
CA GLN A 249 -17.65 -4.11 6.49
C GLN A 249 -17.73 -3.20 7.71
N ALA A 250 -18.01 -3.72 8.92
CA ALA A 250 -18.07 -2.90 10.13
C ALA A 250 -16.69 -2.27 10.46
N GLU A 251 -15.62 -3.03 10.28
CA GLU A 251 -14.24 -2.58 10.51
C GLU A 251 -13.78 -1.56 9.46
N HIS A 252 -14.26 -1.65 8.22
CA HIS A 252 -13.78 -0.85 7.08
C HIS A 252 -14.72 0.29 6.65
N VAL A 253 -16.01 0.24 7.00
CA VAL A 253 -17.00 1.29 6.63
C VAL A 253 -16.96 2.48 7.58
N GLY A 254 -16.57 2.28 8.84
CA GLY A 254 -16.40 3.38 9.80
C GLY A 254 -15.40 4.44 9.29
N ASP A 255 -14.47 4.05 8.44
CA ASP A 255 -13.39 4.90 7.95
C ASP A 255 -13.69 5.64 6.63
N ARG A 256 -14.89 5.45 6.07
CA ARG A 256 -15.26 6.08 4.79
C ARG A 256 -15.38 7.60 4.88
N SER A 257 -15.58 8.16 6.07
CA SER A 257 -15.56 9.61 6.30
C SER A 257 -14.18 10.23 6.01
N GLN A 258 -13.11 9.43 6.07
CA GLN A 258 -11.75 9.87 5.74
C GLN A 258 -11.44 9.81 4.23
N LEU A 259 -12.28 9.14 3.44
CA LEU A 259 -12.06 9.02 2.00
C LEU A 259 -12.47 10.31 1.30
N VAL A 260 -11.49 11.01 0.75
CA VAL A 260 -11.73 12.19 -0.08
C VAL A 260 -11.77 11.79 -1.55
N ASN A 261 -12.69 12.40 -2.34
CA ASN A 261 -12.51 12.36 -3.78
C ASN A 261 -11.29 13.22 -4.12
N ALA A 262 -10.45 12.71 -5.02
CA ALA A 262 -9.23 13.37 -5.46
C ALA A 262 -9.12 13.33 -6.98
N CYS A 263 -8.45 14.33 -7.55
CA CYS A 263 -8.09 14.35 -8.94
C CYS A 263 -7.14 13.19 -9.25
N TRP A 264 -7.52 12.30 -10.17
CA TRP A 264 -6.72 11.15 -10.56
C TRP A 264 -5.34 11.54 -11.09
N TYR A 265 -5.24 12.69 -11.75
CA TYR A 265 -3.99 13.18 -12.31
C TYR A 265 -3.07 13.84 -11.28
N CYS A 266 -3.54 14.90 -10.61
CA CYS A 266 -2.70 15.73 -9.73
C CYS A 266 -2.90 15.49 -8.23
N SER A 267 -3.70 14.48 -7.86
CA SER A 267 -3.98 14.10 -6.46
C SER A 267 -4.66 15.19 -5.60
N LYS A 268 -5.03 16.34 -6.20
CA LYS A 268 -5.76 17.43 -5.52
C LYS A 268 -7.11 16.96 -5.00
N GLY A 269 -7.36 17.11 -3.70
CA GLY A 269 -8.61 16.72 -3.03
C GLY A 269 -9.74 17.74 -3.18
N GLU A 270 -10.99 17.33 -2.91
CA GLU A 270 -12.17 18.21 -2.98
C GLU A 270 -12.08 19.44 -2.07
N SER A 271 -11.45 19.30 -0.90
CA SER A 271 -11.22 20.43 0.01
C SER A 271 -10.35 21.54 -0.59
N GLN A 272 -9.57 21.25 -1.64
CA GLN A 272 -8.67 22.19 -2.31
C GLN A 272 -9.31 22.83 -3.57
N MET A 273 -10.60 22.59 -3.82
CA MET A 273 -11.33 23.01 -5.03
C MET A 273 -12.10 24.33 -4.89
N ASN A 274 -11.95 25.10 -3.79
CA ASN A 274 -12.68 26.35 -3.56
C ASN A 274 -14.22 26.24 -3.76
N GLY A 275 -14.80 25.07 -3.44
CA GLY A 275 -16.24 24.80 -3.60
C GLY A 275 -16.66 24.25 -4.97
N GLU A 276 -15.75 24.15 -5.94
CA GLU A 276 -16.02 23.48 -7.21
C GLU A 276 -16.13 21.96 -7.03
N ARG A 277 -17.00 21.32 -7.83
CA ARG A 277 -17.15 19.87 -7.84
C ARG A 277 -16.17 19.22 -8.81
N MET A 278 -15.64 18.06 -8.44
CA MET A 278 -14.83 17.27 -9.34
C MET A 278 -15.64 16.74 -10.53
N LYS A 279 -14.97 16.66 -11.69
CA LYS A 279 -15.55 16.13 -12.94
C LYS A 279 -15.25 14.64 -13.02
N GLY A 280 -16.30 13.82 -13.04
CA GLY A 280 -16.18 12.36 -13.19
C GLY A 280 -16.11 11.91 -14.65
N CYS A 281 -15.40 10.82 -14.93
CA CYS A 281 -15.47 10.16 -16.23
C CYS A 281 -16.76 9.32 -16.35
N SER A 282 -17.67 9.72 -17.23
CA SER A 282 -18.96 9.04 -17.43
C SER A 282 -18.82 7.58 -17.89
N LYS A 283 -17.85 7.29 -18.76
CA LYS A 283 -17.57 5.92 -19.26
C LYS A 283 -17.14 4.98 -18.14
N CYS A 284 -16.28 5.44 -17.22
CA CYS A 284 -15.83 4.66 -16.08
C CYS A 284 -16.92 4.54 -15.02
N ALA A 285 -17.68 5.60 -14.79
CA ALA A 285 -18.81 5.58 -13.87
C ALA A 285 -19.87 4.53 -14.29
N ALA A 286 -20.10 4.36 -15.60
CA ALA A 286 -21.02 3.36 -16.14
C ALA A 286 -20.64 1.91 -15.83
N ILE A 287 -19.39 1.65 -15.43
CA ILE A 287 -18.90 0.33 -15.00
C ILE A 287 -18.49 0.32 -13.52
N GLY A 288 -18.97 1.29 -12.72
CA GLY A 288 -18.75 1.33 -11.27
C GLY A 288 -17.38 1.88 -10.83
N ILE A 289 -16.58 2.40 -11.75
CA ILE A 289 -15.25 2.96 -11.47
C ILE A 289 -15.34 4.47 -11.28
N LYS A 290 -14.75 4.98 -10.19
CA LYS A 290 -14.71 6.41 -9.87
C LYS A 290 -13.35 7.00 -10.26
N ILE A 291 -13.33 7.71 -11.38
CA ILE A 291 -12.18 8.54 -11.80
C ILE A 291 -12.66 9.98 -11.87
N TYR A 292 -12.07 10.81 -11.02
CA TYR A 292 -12.39 12.23 -10.88
C TYR A 292 -11.25 13.12 -11.33
N TYR A 293 -11.56 14.32 -11.80
CA TYR A 293 -10.59 15.34 -12.18
C TYR A 293 -10.98 16.70 -11.61
N CYS A 294 -9.99 17.45 -11.14
CA CYS A 294 -10.20 18.84 -10.74
C CYS A 294 -10.48 19.76 -11.94
N SER A 295 -10.02 19.40 -13.15
CA SER A 295 -10.16 20.25 -14.31
C SER A 295 -10.16 19.45 -15.62
N ARG A 296 -10.55 20.09 -16.73
CA ARG A 296 -10.55 19.44 -18.05
C ARG A 296 -9.11 19.20 -18.53
N GLU A 297 -8.20 20.10 -18.19
CA GLU A 297 -6.77 20.02 -18.49
C GLU A 297 -6.18 18.76 -17.85
N CYS A 298 -6.43 18.53 -16.56
CA CYS A 298 -6.00 17.32 -15.86
C CYS A 298 -6.54 16.05 -16.53
N GLN A 299 -7.82 16.05 -16.92
CA GLN A 299 -8.41 14.92 -17.64
C GLN A 299 -7.72 14.66 -18.99
N VAL A 300 -7.44 15.71 -19.77
CA VAL A 300 -6.80 15.59 -21.08
C VAL A 300 -5.35 15.13 -20.95
N THR A 301 -4.62 15.61 -19.94
CA THR A 301 -3.25 15.18 -19.68
C THR A 301 -3.21 13.72 -19.25
N ASP A 302 -4.04 13.33 -18.29
CA ASP A 302 -4.15 11.94 -17.84
C ASP A 302 -4.59 10.98 -18.95
N TRP A 303 -5.46 11.46 -19.86
CA TRP A 303 -5.86 10.72 -21.05
C TRP A 303 -4.66 10.36 -21.95
N LYS A 304 -3.68 11.26 -22.08
CA LYS A 304 -2.51 11.10 -22.95
C LYS A 304 -1.34 10.42 -22.26
N SER A 305 -1.03 10.84 -21.03
CA SER A 305 0.21 10.55 -20.29
C SER A 305 -0.04 10.31 -18.81
N GLY A 306 -1.19 9.76 -18.44
CA GLY A 306 -1.48 9.35 -17.06
C GLY A 306 -0.45 8.35 -16.52
N VAL A 307 -0.30 8.36 -15.19
CA VAL A 307 0.64 7.52 -14.43
C VAL A 307 -0.17 6.67 -13.44
N PRO A 308 0.08 5.35 -13.33
CA PRO A 308 1.14 4.57 -14.01
C PRO A 308 0.88 4.29 -15.50
N ARG A 309 -0.34 4.54 -15.99
CA ARG A 309 -0.67 4.42 -17.42
C ARG A 309 -1.74 5.43 -17.85
N PRO A 310 -1.81 5.80 -19.15
CA PRO A 310 -2.80 6.74 -19.63
C PRO A 310 -4.23 6.23 -19.46
N HIS A 311 -5.16 7.08 -19.00
CA HIS A 311 -6.55 6.68 -18.77
C HIS A 311 -7.24 6.14 -20.04
N LYS A 312 -6.86 6.59 -21.24
CA LYS A 312 -7.41 6.02 -22.50
C LYS A 312 -7.24 4.50 -22.63
N SER A 313 -6.22 3.92 -21.98
CA SER A 313 -5.97 2.48 -21.99
C SER A 313 -6.95 1.69 -21.10
N LEU A 314 -7.62 2.38 -20.17
CA LEU A 314 -8.47 1.80 -19.14
C LEU A 314 -9.95 2.21 -19.28
N CYS A 315 -10.21 3.34 -19.93
CA CYS A 315 -11.50 4.01 -19.91
C CYS A 315 -12.66 3.12 -20.42
N GLY A 316 -13.59 2.79 -19.54
CA GLY A 316 -14.79 2.02 -19.87
C GLY A 316 -14.55 0.54 -20.21
N ARG A 317 -13.36 -0.01 -19.93
CA ARG A 317 -13.04 -1.42 -20.18
C ARG A 317 -13.43 -2.30 -18.99
N ARG A 318 -14.09 -3.43 -19.27
CA ARG A 318 -14.45 -4.45 -18.27
C ARG A 318 -13.40 -5.57 -18.16
N ASP A 319 -12.47 -5.59 -19.08
CA ASP A 319 -11.38 -6.55 -19.25
C ASP A 319 -10.05 -5.80 -19.17
N LEU A 320 -9.68 -5.36 -17.97
CA LEU A 320 -8.35 -4.81 -17.75
C LEU A 320 -7.34 -5.96 -17.69
N VAL A 321 -6.82 -6.32 -18.85
CA VAL A 321 -5.65 -7.18 -18.92
C VAL A 321 -4.46 -6.35 -18.46
N LEU A 322 -3.75 -6.83 -17.43
CA LEU A 322 -2.41 -6.33 -17.15
C LEU A 322 -1.55 -6.69 -18.36
N ASP A 323 -1.18 -5.68 -19.16
CA ASP A 323 -0.15 -5.86 -20.18
C ASP A 323 1.10 -6.49 -19.52
N PRO A 324 1.72 -7.50 -20.16
CA PRO A 324 2.80 -8.30 -19.60
C PRO A 324 4.01 -7.51 -19.12
#